data_AF-A0A538M7E1-F1
#
_entry.id   AF-A0A538M7E1-F1
#
_cell.length_a   1.000
_cell.length_b   1.000
_cell.length_c   1.000
_cell.angle_alpha   90.00
_cell.angle_beta   90.00
_cell.angle_gamma   90.00
#
_symmetry.space_group_name_H-M   'P 1'
#
loop_
_entity.id
_entity.type
_entity.pdbx_description
1 polymer ?
#
loop_
_entity_poly.entity_id
_entity_poly.type
_entity_poly.pdbx_seq_one_letter_code
_entity_poly.pdbx_strand_id
1 'polypeptide(L)' 'MPGYEVRHLVGDKEYRCPGCDHVVRPGSWHFVVIPEGAADDRRHWHTECWRRELRHQGILRRSDG' A
#
# COMPACT_ATOMS: atom_id res chain seq x y z
N MET A 1 -12.01 -0.90 -0.77
CA MET A 1 -12.12 0.47 -1.29
C MET A 1 -12.71 0.36 -2.67
N PRO A 2 -13.85 1.01 -2.97
CA PRO A 2 -14.31 1.07 -4.35
C PRO A 2 -13.25 1.80 -5.19
N GLY A 3 -12.92 1.26 -6.37
CA GLY A 3 -11.97 1.87 -7.31
C GLY A 3 -10.48 1.60 -7.07
N TYR A 4 -10.10 0.66 -6.19
CA TYR A 4 -8.70 0.24 -6.03
C TYR A 4 -8.57 -1.28 -5.92
N GLU A 5 -7.68 -1.87 -6.72
CA GLU A 5 -7.19 -3.23 -6.53
C GLU A 5 -5.99 -3.20 -5.58
N VAL A 6 -6.03 -4.00 -4.51
CA VAL A 6 -4.94 -4.09 -3.52
C VAL A 6 -4.39 -5.50 -3.52
N ARG A 7 -3.08 -5.62 -3.75
CA ARG A 7 -2.35 -6.89 -3.77
C ARG A 7 -1.27 -6.88 -2.71
N HIS A 8 -1.02 -8.03 -2.09
CA HIS A 8 0.10 -8.23 -1.17
C HIS A 8 1.09 -9.18 -1.83
N LEU A 9 2.33 -8.73 -2.03
CA LEU A 9 3.34 -9.49 -2.77
C LEU A 9 4.76 -9.15 -2.30
N VAL A 10 5.71 -9.90 -2.86
CA VAL A 10 7.13 -9.63 -2.76
C VAL A 10 7.61 -9.14 -4.13
N GLY A 11 8.40 -8.07 -4.14
CA GLY A 11 8.96 -7.51 -5.37
C GLY A 11 10.42 -7.89 -5.55
N ASP A 12 10.85 -7.94 -6.79
CA ASP A 12 12.24 -8.12 -7.24
C ASP A 12 13.00 -6.80 -7.43
N LYS A 13 12.30 -5.66 -7.33
CA LYS A 13 12.85 -4.31 -7.52
C LYS A 13 12.66 -3.43 -6.29
N GLU A 14 13.45 -2.36 -6.24
CA GLU A 14 13.28 -1.28 -5.28
C GLU A 14 12.13 -0.35 -5.71
N TYR A 15 11.23 -0.06 -4.77
CA TYR A 15 10.12 0.86 -4.99
C TYR A 15 10.09 1.93 -3.89
N ARG A 16 9.52 3.10 -4.17
CA ARG A 16 9.37 4.16 -3.17
C ARG A 16 8.01 4.08 -2.49
N CYS A 17 8.02 4.06 -1.15
CA CYS A 17 6.82 4.06 -0.34
C CYS A 17 6.29 5.48 -0.14
N PRO A 18 5.05 5.81 -0.56
CA PRO A 18 4.50 7.16 -0.40
C PRO A 18 4.18 7.52 1.06
N GLY A 19 4.02 6.54 1.96
CA GLY A 19 3.71 6.79 3.37
C GLY A 19 4.90 7.20 4.24
N CYS A 20 6.14 6.94 3.79
CA CYS A 20 7.35 7.27 4.53
C CYS A 20 8.50 7.81 3.65
N ASP A 21 8.29 7.89 2.33
CA ASP A 21 9.28 8.26 1.32
C ASP A 21 10.53 7.33 1.25
N HIS A 22 10.54 6.25 2.03
CA HIS A 22 11.64 5.28 2.07
C HIS A 22 11.48 4.17 1.03
N VAL A 23 12.58 3.48 0.75
CA VAL A 23 12.62 2.36 -0.20
C VAL A 23 12.00 1.09 0.40
N VAL A 24 11.10 0.48 -0.37
CA VAL A 24 10.69 -0.92 -0.24
C VAL A 24 11.74 -1.76 -0.94
N ARG A 25 12.52 -2.52 -0.17
CA ARG A 25 13.61 -3.34 -0.71
C ARG A 25 13.06 -4.57 -1.45
N PRO A 26 13.77 -5.08 -2.47
CA PRO A 26 13.45 -6.36 -3.07
C PRO A 26 13.46 -7.47 -2.01
N GLY A 27 12.63 -8.49 -2.20
CA GLY A 27 12.44 -9.56 -1.22
C GLY A 27 11.57 -9.17 -0.02
N SER A 28 11.18 -7.89 0.12
CA SER A 28 10.31 -7.45 1.21
C SER A 28 8.83 -7.62 0.86
N TRP A 29 8.08 -8.19 1.80
CA TRP A 29 6.62 -8.21 1.76
C TRP A 29 6.06 -6.79 1.82
N HIS A 30 5.22 -6.43 0.85
CA HIS A 30 4.65 -5.09 0.74
C HIS A 30 3.32 -5.11 -0.04
N PHE A 31 2.54 -4.03 0.09
CA PHE A 31 1.27 -3.88 -0.63
C PHE A 31 1.47 -3.09 -1.92
N VAL A 32 0.76 -3.50 -2.96
CA VAL A 32 0.64 -2.79 -4.22
C VAL A 32 -0.82 -2.37 -4.37
N VAL A 33 -1.04 -1.06 -4.42
CA VAL A 33 -2.35 -0.44 -4.54
C VAL A 33 -2.47 0.13 -5.94
N ILE A 34 -3.41 -0.39 -6.71
CA ILE A 34 -3.61 -0.07 -8.12
C ILE A 34 -4.96 0.63 -8.27
N PRO A 35 -5.00 1.91 -8.69
CA PRO A 35 -6.25 2.59 -8.97
C PRO A 35 -6.94 1.99 -10.20
N GLU A 36 -8.25 1.83 -10.12
CA GLU A 36 -9.08 1.34 -11.22
C GLU A 36 -9.00 2.32 -12.41
N GLY A 37 -8.71 1.81 -13.60
CA GLY A 37 -8.49 2.62 -14.80
C GLY A 37 -7.11 3.28 -14.92
N ALA A 38 -6.23 3.14 -13.92
CA ALA A 38 -4.89 3.72 -13.92
C ALA A 38 -3.84 2.74 -13.39
N ALA A 39 -3.67 1.61 -14.07
CA ALA A 39 -2.76 0.52 -13.65
C ALA A 39 -1.28 0.92 -13.54
N ASP A 40 -0.88 1.98 -14.25
CA ASP A 40 0.49 2.51 -14.20
C ASP A 40 0.74 3.35 -12.93
N ASP A 41 -0.30 3.95 -12.37
CA ASP A 41 -0.25 4.70 -11.10
C ASP A 41 -0.25 3.80 -9.85
N ARG A 42 0.22 2.55 -10.01
CA ARG A 42 0.34 1.60 -8.90
C ARG A 42 1.33 2.09 -7.86
N ARG A 43 0.93 2.00 -6.59
CA ARG A 43 1.72 2.50 -5.45
C ARG A 43 2.17 1.34 -4.59
N HIS A 44 3.45 1.31 -4.26
CA HIS A 44 4.06 0.30 -3.41
C HIS A 44 4.17 0.82 -1.98
N TRP A 45 3.64 0.09 -1.01
CA TRP A 45 3.61 0.50 0.38
C TRP A 45 4.22 -0.58 1.27
N HIS A 46 5.10 -0.21 2.20
CA HIS A 46 5.44 -1.12 3.29
C HIS A 46 4.16 -1.54 4.03
N THR A 47 4.13 -2.76 4.55
CA THR A 47 2.99 -3.31 5.29
C THR A 47 2.47 -2.38 6.38
N GLU A 48 3.36 -1.82 7.20
CA GLU A 48 2.98 -0.92 8.29
C GLU A 48 2.55 0.46 7.79
N CYS A 49 3.18 0.98 6.73
CA CYS A 49 2.78 2.24 6.09
C CYS A 49 1.38 2.12 5.49
N TRP A 50 1.06 0.99 4.85
CA TRP A 50 -0.27 0.75 4.29
C TRP A 50 -1.35 0.65 5.36
N ARG A 51 -1.08 -0.08 6.45
CA ARG A 51 -2.00 -0.15 7.60
C ARG A 51 -2.23 1.23 8.21
N ARG A 52 -1.20 2.08 8.27
CA ARG A 52 -1.32 3.46 8.73
C ARG A 52 -2.20 4.27 7.78
N GLU A 53 -1.99 4.15 6.48
CA GLU A 53 -2.79 4.82 5.46
C GLU A 53 -4.27 4.45 5.56
N LEU A 54 -4.58 3.16 5.68
CA LEU A 54 -5.97 2.71 5.85
C LEU A 54 -6.65 3.29 7.10
N ARG A 55 -5.88 3.58 8.17
CA ARG A 55 -6.38 4.32 9.33
C ARG A 55 -6.58 5.80 9.03
N HIS A 56 -5.66 6.43 8.30
CA HIS A 56 -5.79 7.83 7.85
C HIS A 56 -7.01 8.04 6.94
N GLN A 57 -7.32 7.06 6.08
CA GLN A 57 -8.49 7.07 5.21
C GLN A 57 -9.80 6.68 5.94
N GLY A 58 -9.74 6.35 7.24
CA GLY A 58 -10.91 5.95 8.03
C GLY A 58 -11.51 4.59 7.62
N ILE A 59 -10.84 3.84 6.75
CA ILE A 59 -11.29 2.53 6.26
C ILE A 59 -11.13 1.47 7.35
N LEU A 60 -9.98 1.49 8.05
CA LEU A 60 -9.81 0.74 9.28
C LEU A 60 -10.38 1.58 10.43
N ARG A 61 -11.70 1.57 10.58
CA ARG A 61 -12.34 2.11 11.79
C ARG A 61 -11.96 1.21 12.96
N ARG A 62 -11.36 1.79 14.00
CA ARG A 62 -11.17 1.10 15.28
C ARG A 62 -12.57 0.69 15.74
N SER A 63 -12.82 -0.61 15.93
CA SER A 63 -13.94 -1.04 16.75
C SER A 63 -13.68 -0.48 18.14
N ASP A 64 -14.43 0.55 18.49
CA ASP A 64 -14.65 0.94 19.88
C ASP A 64 -15.30 -0.26 20.59
N GLY A 65 -14.66 -0.72 21.67
CA GLY A 65 -15.00 -1.91 22.44
C GLY A 65 -14.01 -2.08 23.57
#